data_AF-A0A256BE44-F1
#
_entry.id   AF-A0A256BE44-F1
#
_cell.length_a   1.000
_cell.length_b   1.000
_cell.length_c   1.000
_cell.angle_alpha   90.00
_cell.angle_beta   90.00
_cell.angle_gamma   90.00
#
_symmetry.space_group_name_H-M   'P 1'
#
loop_
_entity.id
_entity.type
_entity.pdbx_description
1 polymer ?
#
loop_
_entity_poly.entity_id
_entity_poly.type
_entity_poly.pdbx_seq_one_letter_code
_entity_poly.pdbx_strand_id
1 'polypeptide(L)'
;MGIFNNILESFFSGFSDIGQQQQDRRQSESTKGEDIRLDLKLEFREAVFGCEKQIKIVHLENCSICSGSGAKPSTRPRTCIEEKCENCNGSGLNQVTKEMKITIPAGVDSGTRLRVANEGDAGLHSIPSGDLYIYLFVQPDND
;
A
#
# COMPACT_ATOMS: atom_id res chain seq x y z
N MET A 1 -56.76 17.68 35.50
CA MET A 1 -55.55 17.35 36.29
C MET A 1 -55.15 15.93 35.97
N GLY A 2 -54.04 15.59 35.34
CA GLY A 2 -52.99 16.34 34.67
C GLY A 2 -52.57 15.51 33.46
N ILE A 3 -52.76 16.09 32.29
CA ILE A 3 -51.98 15.81 31.09
C ILE A 3 -50.59 16.41 31.41
N PHE A 4 -49.49 15.83 30.93
CA PHE A 4 -48.08 16.12 31.30
C PHE A 4 -47.53 15.31 32.48
N ASN A 5 -47.16 14.05 32.22
CA ASN A 5 -45.83 13.49 32.53
C ASN A 5 -45.74 12.06 31.96
N ASN A 6 -44.58 11.72 31.39
CA ASN A 6 -44.14 10.40 30.88
C ASN A 6 -44.05 10.17 29.36
N ILE A 7 -43.94 11.20 28.51
CA ILE A 7 -43.56 11.03 27.09
C ILE A 7 -42.41 11.95 26.63
N LEU A 8 -42.01 12.95 27.44
CA LEU A 8 -40.90 13.87 27.12
C LEU A 8 -39.75 13.79 28.13
N GLU A 9 -39.59 12.68 28.85
CA GLU A 9 -38.33 12.36 29.56
C GLU A 9 -37.53 11.23 28.91
N SER A 10 -38.13 10.48 27.98
CA SER A 10 -37.42 9.45 27.20
C SER A 10 -36.80 9.99 25.90
N PHE A 11 -36.98 11.29 25.62
CA PHE A 11 -36.50 11.93 24.39
C PHE A 11 -35.45 13.04 24.59
N PHE A 12 -35.18 13.49 25.83
CA PHE A 12 -34.18 14.53 26.09
C PHE A 12 -33.14 14.16 27.17
N SER A 13 -33.20 12.95 27.71
CA SER A 13 -32.09 12.30 28.42
C SER A 13 -31.24 11.41 27.49
N GLY A 14 -31.69 11.20 26.25
CA GLY A 14 -30.98 10.44 25.21
C GLY A 14 -30.09 11.29 24.29
N PHE A 15 -29.95 12.59 24.53
CA PHE A 15 -29.14 13.50 23.71
C PHE A 15 -27.75 13.80 24.31
N SER A 16 -27.43 13.23 25.47
CA SER A 16 -26.09 13.31 26.08
C SER A 16 -25.25 12.04 25.94
N ASP A 17 -25.73 11.02 25.23
CA ASP A 17 -24.97 9.78 24.95
C ASP A 17 -24.82 9.46 23.45
N ILE A 18 -25.31 10.34 22.56
CA ILE A 18 -24.99 10.34 21.11
C ILE A 18 -23.71 11.17 20.90
N GLY A 19 -22.66 10.81 21.62
CA GLY A 19 -21.35 11.47 21.51
C GLY A 19 -20.17 10.51 21.54
N GLN A 20 -20.38 9.23 21.89
CA GLN A 20 -19.29 8.28 22.10
C GLN A 20 -19.44 6.96 21.31
N GLN A 21 -20.15 6.97 20.19
CA GLN A 21 -20.08 5.89 19.19
C GLN A 21 -19.88 6.47 17.80
N GLN A 22 -18.77 7.18 17.62
CA GLN A 22 -18.20 7.44 16.31
C GLN A 22 -16.74 6.95 16.30
N GLN A 23 -16.53 5.77 16.90
CA GLN A 23 -15.30 5.01 16.84
C GLN A 23 -15.57 3.68 16.13
N ASP A 24 -16.05 3.73 14.89
CA ASP A 24 -15.96 2.57 14.00
C ASP A 24 -15.79 3.01 12.54
N ARG A 25 -14.51 3.07 12.15
CA ARG A 25 -13.94 2.66 10.86
C ARG A 25 -14.62 3.18 9.60
N ARG A 26 -14.46 4.47 9.33
CA ARG A 26 -14.12 4.88 7.95
C ARG A 26 -12.62 4.71 7.77
N GLN A 27 -12.16 3.46 7.81
CA GLN A 27 -10.84 3.15 7.29
C GLN A 27 -11.00 3.38 5.79
N SER A 28 -10.57 4.56 5.34
CA SER A 28 -10.41 4.83 3.92
C SER A 28 -9.57 3.69 3.39
N GLU A 29 -10.21 2.79 2.64
CA GLU A 29 -9.53 1.82 1.80
C GLU A 29 -8.42 2.58 1.07
N SER A 30 -7.22 2.06 1.16
CA SER A 30 -5.99 2.73 0.77
C SER A 30 -6.14 3.30 -0.64
N THR A 31 -6.06 4.63 -0.76
CA THR A 31 -6.09 5.36 -2.06
C THR A 31 -4.82 5.11 -2.89
N LYS A 32 -4.06 4.08 -2.54
CA LYS A 32 -2.74 3.72 -3.05
C LYS A 32 -2.60 2.19 -2.97
N GLY A 33 -1.84 1.62 -3.89
CA GLY A 33 -1.45 0.22 -3.88
C GLY A 33 -0.56 -0.11 -2.69
N GLU A 34 -0.29 -1.40 -2.51
CA GLU A 34 0.40 -1.91 -1.33
C GLU A 34 1.87 -1.51 -1.32
N ASP A 35 2.36 -1.15 -0.13
CA ASP A 35 3.78 -0.85 0.06
C ASP A 35 4.58 -2.16 0.11
N ILE A 36 5.73 -2.21 -0.55
CA ILE A 36 6.62 -3.38 -0.57
C ILE A 36 7.71 -3.22 0.49
N ARG A 37 8.06 -4.31 1.16
CA ARG A 37 9.17 -4.37 2.11
C ARG A 37 10.31 -5.23 1.56
N LEU A 38 11.51 -4.65 1.51
CA LEU A 38 12.74 -5.36 1.20
C LEU A 38 13.70 -5.29 2.40
N ASP A 39 14.05 -6.45 2.95
CA ASP A 39 15.08 -6.52 3.99
C ASP A 39 16.44 -6.73 3.33
N LEU A 40 17.29 -5.71 3.35
CA LEU A 40 18.61 -5.72 2.73
C LEU A 40 19.69 -5.96 3.78
N LYS A 41 20.43 -7.05 3.61
CA LYS A 41 21.59 -7.36 4.46
C LYS A 41 22.84 -6.65 3.93
N LEU A 42 23.53 -5.98 4.83
CA LEU A 42 24.77 -5.26 4.56
C LEU A 42 25.90 -5.86 5.38
N GLU A 43 27.08 -5.91 4.77
CA GLU A 43 28.31 -6.15 5.53
C GLU A 43 28.66 -4.91 6.36
N PHE A 44 29.37 -5.10 7.48
CA PHE A 44 29.81 -3.99 8.33
C PHE A 44 30.58 -2.92 7.52
N ARG A 45 31.47 -3.37 6.63
CA ARG A 45 32.23 -2.50 5.74
C ARG A 45 31.33 -1.67 4.80
N GLU A 46 30.31 -2.30 4.19
CA GLU A 46 29.37 -1.60 3.31
C GLU A 46 28.59 -0.51 4.08
N ALA A 47 28.18 -0.81 5.31
CA ALA A 47 27.48 0.12 6.16
C ALA A 47 28.35 1.32 6.58
N VAL A 48 29.62 1.09 6.90
CA VAL A 48 30.56 2.14 7.33
C VAL A 48 30.95 3.07 6.18
N PHE A 49 31.31 2.52 5.01
CA PHE A 49 31.82 3.32 3.89
C PHE A 49 30.75 3.79 2.91
N GLY A 50 29.55 3.22 2.97
CA GLY A 50 28.50 3.41 1.97
C GLY A 50 28.81 2.63 0.69
N CYS A 51 27.77 2.29 -0.06
CA CYS A 51 27.91 1.57 -1.33
C CYS A 51 26.74 1.82 -2.29
N GLU A 52 26.95 1.51 -3.56
CA GLU A 52 25.85 1.35 -4.52
C GLU A 52 25.52 -0.13 -4.65
N LYS A 53 24.25 -0.50 -4.46
CA LYS A 53 23.80 -1.90 -4.52
C LYS A 53 22.75 -2.04 -5.62
N GLN A 54 22.87 -3.09 -6.42
CA GLN A 54 21.81 -3.50 -7.34
C GLN A 54 20.84 -4.40 -6.60
N ILE A 55 19.57 -3.99 -6.56
CA ILE A 55 18.50 -4.74 -5.95
C ILE A 55 17.52 -5.20 -7.03
N LYS A 56 16.89 -6.34 -6.77
CA LYS A 56 15.85 -6.92 -7.61
C LYS A 56 14.58 -7.02 -6.81
N ILE A 57 13.55 -6.33 -7.25
CA ILE A 57 12.23 -6.36 -6.62
C ILE A 57 11.25 -7.05 -7.56
N VAL A 58 10.27 -7.72 -6.97
CA VAL A 58 9.12 -8.27 -7.70
C VAL A 58 7.91 -7.51 -7.20
N HIS A 59 7.22 -6.85 -8.11
CA HIS A 59 6.05 -6.04 -7.78
C HIS A 59 4.97 -6.20 -8.85
N LEU A 60 3.74 -5.80 -8.50
CA LEU A 60 2.61 -5.74 -9.39
C LEU A 60 2.61 -4.39 -10.11
N GLU A 61 2.54 -4.41 -11.43
CA GLU A 61 2.33 -3.22 -12.25
C GLU A 61 0.95 -3.27 -12.91
N ASN A 62 0.41 -2.09 -13.24
CA ASN A 62 -0.82 -2.01 -14.02
C ASN A 62 -0.62 -2.63 -15.40
N CYS A 63 -1.56 -3.47 -15.82
CA CYS A 63 -1.53 -4.06 -17.15
C CYS A 63 -1.56 -2.96 -18.21
N SER A 64 -0.55 -2.91 -19.08
CA SER A 64 -0.40 -1.90 -20.13
C SER A 64 -1.53 -1.93 -21.16
N ILE A 65 -2.18 -3.08 -21.34
CA ILE A 65 -3.25 -3.29 -22.32
C ILE A 65 -4.58 -2.73 -21.81
N CYS A 66 -4.96 -3.02 -20.57
CA CYS A 66 -6.27 -2.63 -20.01
C CYS A 66 -6.18 -1.48 -18.99
N SER A 67 -4.98 -0.97 -18.72
CA SER A 67 -4.68 0.11 -17.77
C SER A 67 -5.26 -0.12 -16.37
N GLY A 68 -5.22 -1.38 -15.89
CA GLY A 68 -5.74 -1.73 -14.56
C GLY A 68 -7.23 -2.05 -14.50
N SER A 69 -7.97 -1.97 -15.62
CA SER A 69 -9.41 -2.25 -15.64
C SER A 69 -9.75 -3.75 -15.65
N GLY A 70 -8.82 -4.61 -16.07
CA GLY A 70 -9.07 -6.04 -16.27
C GLY A 70 -10.01 -6.38 -17.44
N ALA A 71 -10.67 -5.39 -18.04
CA ALA A 71 -11.56 -5.55 -19.18
C ALA A 71 -10.79 -5.48 -20.51
N LYS A 72 -11.34 -6.07 -21.56
CA LYS A 72 -10.80 -5.92 -22.92
C LYS A 72 -10.81 -4.44 -23.34
N PRO A 73 -9.75 -3.93 -24.02
CA PRO A 73 -9.63 -2.50 -24.33
C PRO A 73 -10.78 -1.91 -25.14
N SER A 74 -11.44 -2.73 -25.98
CA SER A 74 -12.56 -2.32 -26.82
C SER A 74 -13.91 -2.24 -26.10
N THR A 75 -13.97 -2.66 -24.83
CA THR A 75 -15.23 -2.84 -24.09
C THR A 75 -15.26 -1.85 -22.93
N ARG A 76 -16.39 -1.15 -22.75
CA ARG A 76 -16.57 -0.27 -21.59
C ARG A 76 -16.69 -1.14 -20.34
N PRO A 77 -15.92 -0.89 -19.27
CA PRO A 77 -16.04 -1.64 -18.03
C PRO A 77 -17.44 -1.40 -17.45
N ARG A 78 -18.26 -2.44 -17.46
CA ARG A 78 -19.53 -2.48 -16.72
C ARG A 78 -19.26 -3.08 -15.34
N THR A 79 -20.27 -3.04 -14.46
CA THR A 79 -20.21 -3.66 -13.13
C THR A 79 -19.81 -5.15 -13.19
N CYS A 80 -20.08 -5.81 -14.31
CA CYS A 80 -19.58 -7.14 -14.63
C CYS A 80 -18.64 -7.08 -15.85
N ILE A 81 -17.44 -7.66 -15.72
CA ILE A 81 -16.50 -7.83 -16.85
C ILE A 81 -17.01 -8.98 -17.72
N GLU A 82 -17.68 -8.65 -18.82
CA GLU A 82 -18.15 -9.63 -19.81
C GLU A 82 -16.98 -10.22 -20.61
N GLU A 83 -16.02 -9.36 -21.00
CA GLU A 83 -14.81 -9.76 -21.75
C GLU A 83 -13.55 -9.38 -20.97
N LYS A 84 -12.81 -10.40 -20.51
CA LYS A 84 -11.56 -10.22 -19.76
C LYS A 84 -10.40 -9.84 -20.68
N CYS A 85 -9.47 -9.06 -20.17
CA CYS A 85 -8.20 -8.82 -20.84
C CYS A 85 -7.37 -10.11 -20.84
N GLU A 86 -6.92 -10.56 -22.01
CA GLU A 86 -6.13 -11.78 -22.19
C GLU A 86 -4.74 -11.68 -21.55
N ASN A 87 -4.14 -10.47 -21.54
CA ASN A 87 -2.79 -10.28 -21.01
C ASN A 87 -2.70 -10.49 -19.49
N CYS A 88 -3.70 -10.03 -18.75
CA CYS A 88 -3.75 -10.12 -17.29
C CYS A 88 -4.83 -11.10 -16.80
N ASN A 89 -5.50 -11.83 -17.71
CA ASN A 89 -6.60 -12.75 -17.42
C ASN A 89 -7.73 -12.15 -16.55
N GLY A 90 -7.95 -10.83 -16.69
CA GLY A 90 -8.94 -10.10 -15.89
C GLY A 90 -8.48 -9.53 -14.55
N SER A 91 -7.22 -9.74 -14.13
CA SER A 91 -6.71 -9.19 -12.86
C SER A 91 -6.48 -7.67 -12.88
N GLY A 92 -6.21 -7.10 -14.07
CA GLY A 92 -5.76 -5.71 -14.23
C GLY A 92 -4.28 -5.48 -13.88
N LEU A 93 -3.59 -6.47 -13.31
CA LEU A 93 -2.23 -6.37 -12.79
C LEU A 93 -1.32 -7.46 -13.40
N ASN A 94 -0.06 -7.10 -13.66
CA ASN A 94 0.98 -8.02 -14.12
C ASN A 94 2.12 -8.04 -13.11
N GLN A 95 2.66 -9.22 -12.79
CA GLN A 95 3.85 -9.32 -11.95
C GLN A 95 5.10 -9.01 -12.78
N VAL A 96 5.84 -7.98 -12.36
CA VAL A 96 7.04 -7.50 -13.02
C VAL A 96 8.21 -7.60 -12.07
N THR A 97 9.34 -8.04 -12.59
CA THR A 97 10.60 -8.07 -11.85
C THR A 97 11.48 -6.94 -12.34
N LYS A 98 11.83 -6.02 -11.44
CA LYS A 98 12.58 -4.81 -11.76
C LYS A 98 13.92 -4.82 -11.05
N GLU A 99 14.97 -4.49 -11.79
CA GLU A 99 16.32 -4.34 -11.27
C GLU A 99 16.67 -2.85 -11.22
N MET A 100 17.13 -2.39 -10.06
CA MET A 100 17.45 -0.98 -9.86
C MET A 100 18.67 -0.79 -8.94
N LYS A 101 19.37 0.32 -9.14
CA LYS A 101 20.49 0.73 -8.31
C LYS A 101 20.00 1.62 -7.19
N ILE A 102 20.40 1.30 -5.96
CA ILE A 102 20.18 2.14 -4.79
C ILE A 102 21.52 2.58 -4.22
N THR A 103 21.56 3.80 -3.68
CA THR A 103 22.74 4.33 -2.99
C THR A 103 22.52 4.27 -1.49
N ILE A 104 23.42 3.60 -0.80
CA ILE A 104 23.41 3.45 0.65
C ILE A 104 24.43 4.44 1.21
N PRO A 105 24.00 5.40 2.05
CA PRO A 105 24.93 6.36 2.63
C PRO A 105 25.91 5.66 3.59
N ALA A 106 27.07 6.28 3.76
CA ALA A 106 28.06 5.86 4.74
C ALA A 106 27.54 6.11 6.17
N GLY A 107 27.89 5.21 7.10
CA GLY A 107 27.51 5.31 8.51
C GLY A 107 26.05 4.93 8.79
N VAL A 108 25.48 4.01 8.01
CA VAL A 108 24.12 3.48 8.29
C VAL A 108 24.13 2.39 9.34
N ASP A 109 23.16 2.43 10.24
CA ASP A 109 22.97 1.39 11.26
C ASP A 109 21.83 0.43 10.89
N SER A 110 21.80 -0.73 11.56
CA SER A 110 20.67 -1.66 11.50
C SER A 110 19.36 -0.99 11.91
N GLY A 111 18.30 -1.22 11.13
CA GLY A 111 16.99 -0.59 11.33
C GLY A 111 16.79 0.70 10.53
N THR A 112 17.82 1.19 9.83
CA THR A 112 17.67 2.29 8.87
C THR A 112 16.66 1.92 7.78
N ARG A 113 15.77 2.85 7.45
CA ARG A 113 14.71 2.67 6.44
C ARG A 113 14.92 3.65 5.28
N LEU A 114 15.09 3.11 4.07
CA LEU A 114 15.11 3.89 2.84
C LEU A 114 13.75 3.75 2.12
N ARG A 115 13.18 4.86 1.68
CA ARG A 115 11.93 4.89 0.90
C ARG A 115 12.24 5.15 -0.56
N VAL A 116 11.69 4.31 -1.43
CA VAL A 116 11.69 4.54 -2.87
C VAL A 116 10.23 4.73 -3.32
N ALA A 117 9.93 5.93 -3.79
CA ALA A 117 8.57 6.34 -4.07
C ALA A 117 8.00 5.64 -5.31
N ASN A 118 6.73 5.22 -5.25
CA ASN A 118 5.99 4.58 -6.36
C ASN A 118 6.57 3.24 -6.86
N GLU A 119 7.48 2.63 -6.11
CA GLU A 119 8.07 1.32 -6.42
C GLU A 119 7.43 0.17 -5.62
N GLY A 120 6.29 0.43 -4.98
CA GLY A 120 5.44 -0.61 -4.39
C GLY A 120 4.52 -1.27 -5.42
N ASP A 121 3.57 -2.05 -4.95
CA ASP A 121 2.59 -2.70 -5.82
C ASP A 121 1.58 -1.69 -6.35
N ALA A 122 1.20 -1.84 -7.61
CA ALA A 122 0.16 -1.07 -8.25
C ALA A 122 -1.21 -1.39 -7.62
N GLY A 123 -2.01 -0.34 -7.39
CA GLY A 123 -3.36 -0.51 -6.86
C GLY A 123 -4.34 -0.95 -7.95
N LEU A 124 -5.42 -1.62 -7.55
CA LEU A 124 -6.51 -1.99 -8.44
C LEU A 124 -7.16 -0.75 -9.10
N HIS A 125 -7.74 -0.90 -10.29
CA HIS A 125 -8.52 0.16 -10.96
C HIS A 125 -7.76 1.49 -11.14
N SER A 126 -6.51 1.45 -11.60
CA SER A 126 -5.66 2.64 -11.84
C SER A 126 -5.30 3.46 -10.59
N ILE A 127 -5.43 2.88 -9.40
CA ILE A 127 -4.94 3.47 -8.15
C ILE A 127 -3.39 3.56 -8.20
N PRO A 128 -2.77 4.67 -7.74
CA PRO A 128 -1.31 4.83 -7.74
C PRO A 128 -0.60 3.71 -6.99
N SER A 129 0.58 3.30 -7.43
CA SER A 129 1.37 2.27 -6.75
C SER A 129 1.81 2.69 -5.35
N GLY A 130 1.98 1.73 -4.45
CA GLY A 130 2.63 1.86 -3.14
C GLY A 130 4.07 2.37 -3.22
N ASP A 131 4.74 2.46 -2.08
CA ASP A 131 6.18 2.71 -2.01
C ASP A 131 6.96 1.44 -1.64
N LEU A 132 8.22 1.39 -2.05
CA LEU A 132 9.17 0.40 -1.58
C LEU A 132 9.89 0.92 -0.34
N TYR A 133 9.88 0.13 0.73
CA TYR A 133 10.66 0.37 1.93
C TYR A 133 11.76 -0.67 2.09
N ILE A 134 12.98 -0.17 2.09
CA ILE A 134 14.18 -0.99 2.23
C ILE A 134 14.67 -0.86 3.66
N TYR A 135 14.66 -1.96 4.40
CA TYR A 135 15.15 -2.03 5.77
C TYR A 135 16.57 -2.59 5.76
N LEU A 136 17.51 -1.81 6.27
CA LEU A 136 18.91 -2.18 6.30
C LEU A 136 19.21 -2.98 7.57
N PHE A 137 19.88 -4.12 7.40
CA PHE A 137 20.36 -4.96 8.47
C PHE A 137 21.87 -5.16 8.30
N VAL A 138 22.64 -4.58 9.21
CA VAL A 138 24.09 -4.72 9.24
C VAL A 138 24.43 -6.05 9.92
N GLN A 139 25.17 -6.89 9.21
CA GLN A 139 25.69 -8.14 9.76
C GLN A 139 26.84 -7.82 10.73
N PRO A 140 26.95 -8.55 11.84
CA PRO A 140 28.09 -8.41 12.75
C PRO A 140 29.38 -8.77 12.02
N ASP A 141 30.43 -8.02 12.31
CA ASP A 141 31.78 -8.34 11.86
C ASP A 141 32.32 -9.48 12.73
N ASN A 142 32.83 -10.55 12.13
CA ASN A 142 33.36 -11.74 12.82
C ASN A 142 34.90 -11.79 12.80
N ASP A 143 35.55 -10.64 12.74
CA ASP A 143 37.02 -10.51 12.75
C ASP A 143 37.62 -10.65 14.16
#